data_AF-A0A425WJ99-F1
#
_entry.id   AF-A0A425WJ99-F1
#
_cell.length_a   1.000
_cell.length_b   1.000
_cell.length_c   1.000
_cell.angle_alpha   90.00
_cell.angle_beta   90.00
_cell.angle_gamma   90.00
#
_symmetry.space_group_name_H-M   'P 1'
#
loop_
_entity.id
_entity.type
_entity.pdbx_description
1 polymer ?
#
loop_
_entity_poly.entity_id
_entity_poly.type
_entity_poly.pdbx_seq_one_letter_code
_entity_poly.pdbx_strand_id
1 'polypeptide(L)'
;MRKSAGFGTVCDYVGRCDDEFRFGCVSEILRVSQSDPTVDITQEQNIPSLKRELAMAETVVQDLKEVGTQDVSIVEHAYATALWSATPKLESLPTFSFYCRLDTVWQPHVDHVTPTVYHYEGGKCTIGHDAEGEEVWISHETNTNFKYMVGWDPVTGDGTSLVGGDDKAGIAELMGCAQASQGRPLDQTSLYRAGLCAG
;
A
#
# COMPACT_ATOMS: atom_id res chain seq x y z
N MET A 1 -1.05 28.83 10.46
CA MET A 1 0.26 28.57 11.12
C MET A 1 0.84 27.36 10.40
N ARG A 2 1.99 27.49 9.70
CA ARG A 2 2.42 26.49 8.70
C ARG A 2 2.43 25.06 9.25
N LYS A 3 1.52 24.22 8.76
CA LYS A 3 1.47 22.79 9.08
C LYS A 3 2.57 22.07 8.28
N SER A 4 3.31 21.19 8.94
CA SER A 4 4.14 20.19 8.26
C SER A 4 3.32 18.92 8.04
N ALA A 5 3.50 18.26 6.92
CA ALA A 5 2.82 17.00 6.61
C ALA A 5 3.21 15.88 7.59
N GLY A 6 2.25 15.00 7.89
CA GLY A 6 2.44 13.87 8.78
C GLY A 6 2.92 12.61 8.07
N PHE A 7 3.28 11.58 8.85
CA PHE A 7 3.89 10.34 8.35
C PHE A 7 2.99 9.51 7.39
N GLY A 8 1.67 9.78 7.32
CA GLY A 8 0.75 9.15 6.37
C GLY A 8 0.40 10.00 5.14
N THR A 9 0.82 11.27 5.07
CA THR A 9 0.58 12.15 3.90
C THR A 9 1.60 11.87 2.77
N VAL A 10 2.62 11.07 3.06
CA VAL A 10 3.59 10.56 2.09
C VAL A 10 3.81 9.06 2.33
N CYS A 11 3.90 8.30 1.25
CA CYS A 11 4.45 6.95 1.25
C CYS A 11 5.92 7.03 0.82
N ASP A 12 6.85 6.70 1.72
CA ASP A 12 8.31 6.83 1.53
C ASP A 12 8.89 5.86 0.46
N TYR A 13 8.06 5.02 -0.16
CA TYR A 13 8.46 3.71 -0.67
C TYR A 13 8.80 3.62 -2.17
N VAL A 14 9.80 4.40 -2.63
CA VAL A 14 10.36 4.22 -3.99
C VAL A 14 11.90 4.17 -3.99
N GLY A 15 12.43 3.18 -3.26
CA GLY A 15 13.86 2.87 -3.17
C GLY A 15 14.46 2.22 -4.44
N ARG A 16 15.71 1.77 -4.35
CA ARG A 16 16.49 1.20 -5.47
C ARG A 16 16.15 -0.27 -5.78
N CYS A 17 14.92 -0.52 -6.23
CA CYS A 17 14.59 -1.73 -7.01
C CYS A 17 15.02 -1.55 -8.48
N ASP A 18 14.89 -2.60 -9.29
CA ASP A 18 14.90 -2.47 -10.75
C ASP A 18 13.66 -1.70 -11.25
N ASP A 19 13.76 -1.14 -12.46
CA ASP A 19 12.74 -0.22 -12.99
C ASP A 19 11.37 -0.90 -13.23
N GLU A 20 11.35 -2.22 -13.46
CA GLU A 20 10.12 -3.00 -13.74
C GLU A 20 9.34 -3.25 -12.44
N PHE A 21 9.99 -3.76 -11.39
CA PHE A 21 9.42 -3.88 -10.05
C PHE A 21 9.05 -2.51 -9.47
N ARG A 22 9.90 -1.49 -9.64
CA ARG A 22 9.66 -0.11 -9.20
C ARG A 22 8.40 0.46 -9.85
N PHE A 23 8.23 0.29 -11.17
CA PHE A 23 7.03 0.74 -11.87
C PHE A 23 5.78 -0.03 -11.44
N GLY A 24 5.87 -1.36 -11.29
CA GLY A 24 4.78 -2.19 -10.78
C GLY A 24 4.26 -1.70 -9.43
N CYS A 25 5.13 -1.65 -8.42
CA CYS A 25 4.77 -1.21 -7.08
C CYS A 25 4.26 0.24 -7.04
N VAL A 26 4.85 1.18 -7.79
CA VAL A 26 4.33 2.56 -7.85
C VAL A 26 2.94 2.61 -8.50
N SER A 27 2.74 1.92 -9.62
CA SER A 27 1.42 1.89 -10.30
C SER A 27 0.34 1.29 -9.41
N GLU A 28 0.71 0.30 -8.60
CA GLU A 28 -0.18 -0.35 -7.66
C GLU A 28 -0.48 0.54 -6.45
N ILE A 29 0.53 1.16 -5.81
CA ILE A 29 0.31 2.15 -4.72
C ILE A 29 -0.67 3.23 -5.18
N LEU A 30 -0.49 3.81 -6.37
CA LEU A 30 -1.41 4.82 -6.91
C LEU A 30 -2.85 4.30 -7.01
N ARG A 31 -3.03 3.06 -7.47
CA ARG A 31 -4.34 2.41 -7.65
C ARG A 31 -4.99 2.05 -6.31
N VAL A 32 -4.28 1.38 -5.40
CA VAL A 32 -4.83 1.01 -4.09
C VAL A 32 -5.01 2.21 -3.17
N SER A 33 -4.20 3.27 -3.27
CA SER A 33 -4.42 4.52 -2.51
C SER A 33 -5.79 5.14 -2.79
N GLN A 34 -6.24 5.14 -4.05
CA GLN A 34 -7.52 5.72 -4.48
C GLN A 34 -8.77 5.01 -3.92
N SER A 35 -8.67 3.78 -3.39
CA SER A 35 -9.84 3.05 -2.87
C SER A 35 -10.37 3.54 -1.52
N ASP A 36 -9.63 4.42 -0.82
CA ASP A 36 -9.88 4.92 0.55
C ASP A 36 -10.74 3.99 1.45
N PRO A 37 -10.24 2.81 1.83
CA PRO A 37 -10.93 1.82 2.67
C PRO A 37 -10.86 2.22 4.15
N THR A 38 -11.03 3.51 4.44
CA THR A 38 -10.83 4.07 5.78
C THR A 38 -11.88 3.51 6.76
N VAL A 39 -11.43 3.02 7.92
CA VAL A 39 -12.32 2.42 8.94
C VAL A 39 -13.34 3.41 9.50
N ASP A 40 -14.52 2.93 9.87
CA ASP A 40 -15.48 3.67 10.70
C ASP A 40 -15.43 3.18 12.15
N ILE A 41 -14.72 3.95 12.98
CA ILE A 41 -14.57 3.69 14.43
C ILE A 41 -15.89 3.74 15.22
N THR A 42 -17.02 4.13 14.61
CA THR A 42 -18.35 4.05 15.23
C THR A 42 -19.02 2.69 15.03
N GLN A 43 -18.48 1.83 14.16
CA GLN A 43 -19.08 0.57 13.73
C GLN A 43 -18.40 -0.66 14.35
N GLU A 44 -17.98 -0.58 15.62
CA GLU A 44 -17.22 -1.60 16.39
C GLU A 44 -17.76 -3.05 16.38
N GLN A 45 -18.95 -3.30 15.81
CA GLN A 45 -19.59 -4.61 15.74
C GLN A 45 -19.75 -5.13 14.29
N ASN A 46 -19.33 -4.35 13.30
CA ASN A 46 -19.30 -4.72 11.89
C ASN A 46 -17.84 -4.95 11.46
N ILE A 47 -17.52 -6.11 10.89
CA ILE A 47 -16.21 -6.40 10.32
C ILE A 47 -16.42 -6.98 8.91
N PRO A 48 -15.99 -6.31 7.83
CA PRO A 48 -15.43 -4.95 7.80
C PRO A 48 -16.39 -3.87 8.33
N SER A 49 -15.83 -2.74 8.75
CA SER A 49 -16.62 -1.62 9.29
C SER A 49 -17.52 -0.96 8.22
N LEU A 50 -17.01 -0.88 6.99
CA LEU A 50 -17.64 -0.29 5.82
C LEU A 50 -17.44 -1.14 4.56
N LYS A 51 -18.39 -1.03 3.62
CA LYS A 51 -18.40 -1.79 2.35
C LYS A 51 -17.19 -1.53 1.44
N ARG A 52 -16.48 -0.42 1.64
CA ARG A 52 -15.29 -0.04 0.85
C ARG A 52 -14.08 -0.93 1.12
N GLU A 53 -13.95 -1.44 2.35
CA GLU A 53 -12.93 -2.43 2.71
C GLU A 53 -13.17 -3.76 1.96
N LEU A 54 -14.42 -4.21 1.88
CA LEU A 54 -14.81 -5.38 1.08
C LEU A 54 -14.57 -5.16 -0.42
N ALA A 55 -14.91 -4.00 -0.97
CA ALA A 55 -14.66 -3.68 -2.38
C ALA A 55 -13.15 -3.66 -2.72
N MET A 56 -12.30 -3.28 -1.77
CA MET A 56 -10.86 -3.42 -1.90
C MET A 56 -10.41 -4.88 -1.83
N ALA A 57 -10.96 -5.69 -0.91
CA ALA A 57 -10.70 -7.13 -0.86
C ALA A 57 -11.07 -7.82 -2.19
N GLU A 58 -12.20 -7.45 -2.79
CA GLU A 58 -12.66 -7.91 -4.11
C GLU A 58 -11.72 -7.51 -5.24
N THR A 59 -11.19 -6.29 -5.18
CA THR A 59 -10.18 -5.78 -6.12
C THR A 59 -8.91 -6.62 -6.03
N VAL A 60 -8.24 -6.66 -4.86
CA VAL A 60 -6.96 -7.35 -4.70
C VAL A 60 -7.07 -8.86 -4.95
N VAL A 61 -8.21 -9.50 -4.63
CA VAL A 61 -8.48 -10.90 -4.99
C VAL A 61 -8.67 -11.12 -6.49
N GLN A 62 -9.09 -10.12 -7.25
CA GLN A 62 -9.09 -10.19 -8.71
C GLN A 62 -7.67 -10.07 -9.26
N ASP A 63 -6.88 -9.11 -8.78
CA ASP A 63 -5.50 -8.92 -9.24
C ASP A 63 -4.61 -10.13 -8.93
N LEU A 64 -4.76 -10.72 -7.74
CA LEU A 64 -4.05 -11.95 -7.33
C LEU A 64 -4.37 -13.14 -8.25
N LYS A 65 -5.58 -13.23 -8.82
CA LYS A 65 -5.94 -14.25 -9.83
C LYS A 65 -5.31 -13.94 -11.19
N GLU A 66 -5.26 -12.68 -11.60
CA GLU A 66 -4.65 -12.26 -12.86
C GLU A 66 -3.13 -12.45 -12.86
N VAL A 67 -2.50 -12.29 -11.69
CA VAL A 67 -1.09 -12.65 -11.45
C VAL A 67 -0.89 -14.18 -11.34
N GLY A 68 -1.96 -14.98 -11.38
CA GLY A 68 -1.89 -16.45 -11.50
C GLY A 68 -1.61 -17.17 -10.17
N THR A 69 -1.88 -16.54 -9.04
CA THR A 69 -1.76 -17.18 -7.72
C THR A 69 -2.86 -18.23 -7.49
N GLN A 70 -2.67 -19.11 -6.51
CA GLN A 70 -3.51 -20.28 -6.23
C GLN A 70 -4.37 -20.05 -4.97
N ASP A 71 -5.42 -20.86 -4.81
CA ASP A 71 -6.37 -20.84 -3.69
C ASP A 71 -6.97 -19.45 -3.35
N VAL A 72 -7.02 -18.56 -4.34
CA VAL A 72 -7.38 -17.15 -4.17
C VAL A 72 -8.84 -16.98 -3.78
N SER A 73 -9.08 -16.47 -2.58
CA SER A 73 -10.42 -16.38 -1.99
C SER A 73 -10.55 -15.22 -1.00
N ILE A 74 -11.73 -14.62 -0.94
CA ILE A 74 -12.19 -13.87 0.24
C ILE A 74 -12.89 -14.88 1.14
N VAL A 75 -12.55 -14.91 2.42
CA VAL A 75 -13.24 -15.72 3.44
C VAL A 75 -14.19 -14.84 4.27
N GLU A 76 -14.41 -15.16 5.54
CA GLU A 76 -15.20 -14.31 6.45
C GLU A 76 -14.61 -12.89 6.56
N HIS A 77 -15.39 -11.90 7.02
CA HIS A 77 -14.92 -10.54 7.37
C HIS A 77 -14.03 -9.82 6.33
N ALA A 78 -14.25 -10.06 5.03
CA ALA A 78 -13.44 -9.52 3.93
C ALA A 78 -11.95 -9.91 3.95
N TYR A 79 -11.56 -10.96 4.68
CA TYR A 79 -10.19 -11.47 4.66
C TYR A 79 -9.85 -12.05 3.27
N ALA A 80 -9.06 -11.31 2.50
CA ALA A 80 -8.56 -11.75 1.19
C ALA A 80 -7.30 -12.61 1.37
N THR A 81 -7.24 -13.77 0.72
CA THR A 81 -6.11 -14.71 0.81
C THR A 81 -5.72 -15.27 -0.54
N ALA A 82 -4.43 -15.56 -0.69
CA ALA A 82 -3.84 -16.22 -1.87
C ALA A 82 -2.62 -17.07 -1.48
N LEU A 83 -2.27 -18.00 -2.36
CA LEU A 83 -1.16 -18.94 -2.21
C LEU A 83 -0.22 -18.86 -3.42
N TRP A 84 1.09 -18.80 -3.18
CA TRP A 84 2.09 -18.99 -4.23
C TRP A 84 2.68 -20.38 -4.11
N SER A 85 2.82 -21.04 -5.27
CA SER A 85 3.43 -22.36 -5.37
C SER A 85 4.87 -22.37 -4.86
N ALA A 86 5.32 -23.56 -4.43
CA ALA A 86 6.70 -23.79 -4.06
C ALA A 86 7.69 -23.49 -5.19
N THR A 87 8.92 -23.12 -4.82
CA THR A 87 10.05 -23.44 -5.69
C THR A 87 10.11 -24.96 -5.87
N PRO A 88 10.15 -25.50 -7.09
CA PRO A 88 10.20 -26.94 -7.31
C PRO A 88 11.36 -27.61 -6.56
N LYS A 89 11.07 -28.69 -5.83
CA LYS A 89 11.92 -29.42 -4.87
C LYS A 89 12.04 -28.81 -3.46
N LEU A 90 11.40 -27.67 -3.18
CA LEU A 90 11.35 -27.04 -1.85
C LEU A 90 9.99 -27.20 -1.15
N GLU A 91 9.08 -28.03 -1.68
CA GLU A 91 7.71 -28.25 -1.19
C GLU A 91 7.64 -28.75 0.26
N SER A 92 8.75 -29.26 0.80
CA SER A 92 8.88 -29.81 2.16
C SER A 92 9.46 -28.83 3.19
N LEU A 93 9.85 -27.62 2.78
CA LEU A 93 10.28 -26.58 3.72
C LEU A 93 9.05 -25.89 4.36
N PRO A 94 9.18 -25.22 5.52
CA PRO A 94 8.04 -24.59 6.20
C PRO A 94 7.40 -23.47 5.36
N THR A 95 6.08 -23.45 5.25
CA THR A 95 5.33 -22.29 4.74
C THR A 95 5.58 -21.07 5.63
N PHE A 96 5.65 -19.88 5.02
CA PHE A 96 5.50 -18.62 5.74
C PHE A 96 4.41 -17.75 5.10
N SER A 97 3.95 -16.79 5.87
CA SER A 97 2.86 -15.89 5.47
C SER A 97 3.31 -14.44 5.53
N PHE A 98 2.86 -13.65 4.57
CA PHE A 98 2.81 -12.21 4.68
C PHE A 98 1.40 -11.77 5.08
N TYR A 99 1.32 -10.69 5.86
CA TYR A 99 0.06 -10.08 6.24
C TYR A 99 0.12 -8.59 5.98
N CYS A 100 -0.91 -8.06 5.32
CA CYS A 100 -1.10 -6.63 5.16
C CYS A 100 -2.53 -6.24 5.53
N ARG A 101 -2.72 -4.97 5.88
CA ARG A 101 -4.05 -4.41 6.18
C ARG A 101 -4.60 -3.74 4.93
N LEU A 102 -5.87 -4.03 4.63
CA LEU A 102 -6.62 -3.33 3.59
C LEU A 102 -6.94 -1.91 4.04
N ASP A 103 -7.32 -1.75 5.30
CA ASP A 103 -7.91 -0.53 5.83
C ASP A 103 -6.93 0.64 5.97
N THR A 104 -7.49 1.85 6.08
CA THR A 104 -6.76 3.06 6.45
C THR A 104 -7.34 3.71 7.70
N VAL A 105 -6.49 4.41 8.47
CA VAL A 105 -6.89 5.07 9.72
C VAL A 105 -8.01 6.09 9.48
N TRP A 106 -8.95 6.19 10.44
CA TRP A 106 -10.09 7.12 10.36
C TRP A 106 -9.66 8.57 10.09
N GLN A 107 -10.25 9.16 9.05
CA GLN A 107 -10.05 10.54 8.64
C GLN A 107 -11.42 11.22 8.46
N PRO A 108 -11.66 12.38 9.08
CA PRO A 108 -12.87 13.16 8.81
C PRO A 108 -12.76 13.88 7.46
N HIS A 109 -13.85 13.93 6.71
CA HIS A 109 -14.02 14.73 5.49
C HIS A 109 -13.10 14.38 4.30
N VAL A 110 -12.62 13.14 4.21
CA VAL A 110 -11.98 12.61 3.00
C VAL A 110 -13.01 11.90 2.13
N ASP A 111 -13.34 12.50 0.99
CA ASP A 111 -14.22 11.91 -0.05
C ASP A 111 -13.41 11.19 -1.17
N HIS A 112 -12.12 11.51 -1.31
CA HIS A 112 -11.21 10.95 -2.33
C HIS A 112 -9.75 11.11 -1.89
N VAL A 113 -8.86 10.21 -2.31
CA VAL A 113 -7.40 10.34 -2.13
C VAL A 113 -6.74 10.59 -3.49
N THR A 114 -5.87 11.59 -3.57
CA THR A 114 -5.19 11.99 -4.83
C THR A 114 -3.68 11.69 -4.74
N PRO A 115 -3.25 10.43 -4.94
CA PRO A 115 -1.84 10.06 -4.81
C PRO A 115 -1.05 10.57 -6.03
N THR A 116 0.09 11.21 -5.78
CA THR A 116 0.93 11.87 -6.78
C THR A 116 2.39 11.47 -6.59
N VAL A 117 3.09 11.13 -7.67
CA VAL A 117 4.53 10.82 -7.63
C VAL A 117 5.33 12.12 -7.69
N TYR A 118 6.27 12.32 -6.76
CA TYR A 118 7.10 13.53 -6.67
C TYR A 118 8.60 13.19 -6.63
N HIS A 119 9.40 13.71 -7.58
CA HIS A 119 10.85 13.55 -7.56
C HIS A 119 11.50 14.47 -6.51
N TYR A 120 12.07 13.89 -5.45
CA TYR A 120 12.60 14.67 -4.33
C TYR A 120 14.08 15.04 -4.52
N GLU A 121 14.34 16.24 -5.03
CA GLU A 121 15.69 16.81 -5.20
C GLU A 121 16.36 17.24 -3.87
N GLY A 122 15.61 17.31 -2.77
CA GLY A 122 16.09 17.81 -1.48
C GLY A 122 15.31 19.02 -0.96
N GLY A 123 15.69 19.52 0.22
CA GLY A 123 15.11 20.75 0.78
C GLY A 123 13.67 20.57 1.26
N LYS A 124 12.75 21.34 0.67
CA LYS A 124 11.33 21.43 1.04
C LYS A 124 10.46 21.00 -0.14
N CYS A 125 9.71 19.91 0.03
CA CYS A 125 8.67 19.46 -0.88
C CYS A 125 7.33 20.06 -0.44
N THR A 126 6.71 20.92 -1.24
CA THR A 126 5.31 21.31 -1.05
C THR A 126 4.42 20.25 -1.69
N ILE A 127 3.55 19.65 -0.88
CA ILE A 127 2.63 18.57 -1.26
C ILE A 127 1.35 19.18 -1.86
N GLY A 128 0.88 20.28 -1.27
CA GLY A 128 -0.28 21.02 -1.75
C GLY A 128 -0.85 21.92 -0.66
N HIS A 129 -2.17 21.88 -0.47
CA HIS A 129 -2.88 22.70 0.51
C HIS A 129 -3.94 21.87 1.23
N ASP A 130 -4.23 22.20 2.48
CA ASP A 130 -5.32 21.57 3.24
C ASP A 130 -6.69 22.19 2.91
N ALA A 131 -7.75 21.66 3.55
CA ALA A 131 -9.12 22.12 3.38
C ALA A 131 -9.36 23.58 3.83
N GLU A 132 -8.46 24.14 4.66
CA GLU A 132 -8.49 25.57 5.03
C GLU A 132 -7.69 26.46 4.06
N GLY A 133 -6.95 25.86 3.12
CA GLY A 133 -6.10 26.56 2.16
C GLY A 133 -4.70 26.91 2.68
N GLU A 134 -4.27 26.37 3.82
CA GLU A 134 -2.89 26.53 4.29
C GLU A 134 -1.96 25.54 3.55
N GLU A 135 -0.73 25.98 3.27
CA GLU A 135 0.27 25.17 2.56
C GLU A 135 0.70 23.93 3.38
N VAL A 136 0.57 22.74 2.79
CA VAL A 136 1.04 21.47 3.34
C VAL A 136 2.34 21.05 2.64
N TRP A 137 3.37 20.78 3.43
CA TRP A 137 4.72 20.52 2.92
C TRP A 137 5.52 19.64 3.89
N ILE A 138 6.61 19.05 3.38
CA ILE A 138 7.54 18.20 4.13
C ILE A 138 8.99 18.56 3.79
N SER A 139 9.89 18.45 4.77
CA SER A 139 11.34 18.61 4.57
C SER A 139 12.10 17.64 5.48
N HIS A 140 13.40 17.53 5.26
CA HIS A 140 14.31 16.83 6.17
C HIS A 140 14.35 17.41 7.61
N GLU A 141 13.82 18.62 7.83
CA GLU A 141 13.68 19.26 9.14
C GLU A 141 12.41 18.79 9.87
N THR A 142 11.35 18.41 9.13
CA THR A 142 10.06 17.97 9.68
C THR A 142 9.91 16.45 9.70
N ASN A 143 10.52 15.74 8.74
CA ASN A 143 10.68 14.29 8.74
C ASN A 143 12.13 13.96 8.37
N THR A 144 12.91 13.45 9.32
CA THR A 144 14.34 13.18 9.13
C THR A 144 14.65 12.05 8.14
N ASN A 145 13.66 11.22 7.77
CA ASN A 145 13.78 10.21 6.70
C ASN A 145 14.15 10.86 5.36
N PHE A 146 13.61 12.05 5.07
CA PHE A 146 13.81 12.74 3.79
C PHE A 146 15.27 13.09 3.51
N LYS A 147 16.15 13.08 4.53
CA LYS A 147 17.60 13.16 4.35
C LYS A 147 18.15 12.05 3.42
N TYR A 148 17.53 10.87 3.43
CA TYR A 148 18.00 9.67 2.70
C TYR A 148 17.31 9.47 1.35
N MET A 149 16.25 10.24 1.08
CA MET A 149 15.35 10.08 -0.07
C MET A 149 15.71 10.99 -1.25
N VAL A 150 16.86 11.69 -1.20
CA VAL A 150 17.30 12.59 -2.28
C VAL A 150 17.52 11.80 -3.57
N GLY A 151 16.83 12.18 -4.64
CA GLY A 151 16.79 11.46 -5.91
C GLY A 151 15.84 10.25 -5.94
N TRP A 152 14.92 10.14 -4.98
CA TRP A 152 13.83 9.15 -4.99
C TRP A 152 12.53 9.79 -5.48
N ASP A 153 11.50 8.98 -5.73
CA ASP A 153 10.19 9.42 -6.24
C ASP A 153 9.04 9.15 -5.24
N PRO A 154 9.06 9.67 -3.99
CA PRO A 154 7.99 9.42 -3.01
C PRO A 154 6.59 9.72 -3.55
N VAL A 155 5.60 8.93 -3.09
CA VAL A 155 4.18 9.12 -3.44
C VAL A 155 3.51 9.96 -2.36
N THR A 156 3.06 11.16 -2.68
CA THR A 156 2.42 12.10 -1.75
C THR A 156 0.92 12.21 -2.00
N GLY A 157 0.17 12.76 -1.04
CA GLY A 157 -1.20 13.22 -1.29
C GLY A 157 -1.23 14.57 -2.01
N ASP A 158 -2.37 15.26 -1.91
CA ASP A 158 -2.59 16.65 -2.35
C ASP A 158 -2.61 17.68 -1.20
N GLY A 159 -2.45 17.20 0.04
CA GLY A 159 -2.54 17.98 1.28
C GLY A 159 -3.88 17.88 2.01
N THR A 160 -4.92 17.32 1.37
CA THR A 160 -6.26 17.17 1.97
C THR A 160 -6.47 15.81 2.65
N SER A 161 -5.70 14.79 2.26
CA SER A 161 -5.85 13.39 2.68
C SER A 161 -4.50 12.71 2.98
N LEU A 162 -4.54 11.62 3.76
CA LEU A 162 -3.44 10.66 3.85
C LEU A 162 -3.43 9.75 2.61
N VAL A 163 -2.24 9.35 2.16
CA VAL A 163 -2.06 8.43 1.01
C VAL A 163 -2.51 7.00 1.35
N GLY A 164 -2.47 6.64 2.64
CA GLY A 164 -2.69 5.28 3.11
C GLY A 164 -1.50 4.35 2.89
N GLY A 165 -0.26 4.88 2.87
CA GLY A 165 0.94 4.05 2.70
C GLY A 165 1.05 2.93 3.74
N ASP A 166 0.66 3.21 4.99
CA ASP A 166 0.22 2.22 5.98
C ASP A 166 -1.23 1.80 5.62
N ASP A 167 -1.48 0.60 5.07
CA ASP A 167 -0.55 -0.50 4.73
C ASP A 167 -0.57 -0.86 3.22
N LYS A 168 -0.99 0.10 2.40
CA LYS A 168 -1.10 -0.07 0.94
C LYS A 168 0.24 -0.20 0.23
N ALA A 169 1.33 0.26 0.85
CA ALA A 169 2.69 -0.02 0.40
C ALA A 169 2.98 -1.53 0.44
N GLY A 170 2.68 -2.18 1.58
CA GLY A 170 2.83 -3.63 1.73
C GLY A 170 1.99 -4.43 0.73
N ILE A 171 0.74 -4.01 0.47
CA ILE A 171 -0.10 -4.61 -0.58
C ILE A 171 0.60 -4.53 -1.95
N ALA A 172 1.11 -3.35 -2.32
CA ALA A 172 1.80 -3.16 -3.60
C ALA A 172 3.10 -3.96 -3.71
N GLU A 173 3.87 -4.05 -2.61
CA GLU A 173 5.07 -4.90 -2.55
C GLU A 173 4.73 -6.39 -2.73
N LEU A 174 3.64 -6.88 -2.12
CA LEU A 174 3.17 -8.25 -2.31
C LEU A 174 2.73 -8.50 -3.75
N MET A 175 2.03 -7.55 -4.38
CA MET A 175 1.64 -7.64 -5.80
C MET A 175 2.86 -7.60 -6.73
N GLY A 176 3.85 -6.75 -6.45
CA GLY A 176 5.12 -6.72 -7.19
C GLY A 176 5.93 -8.01 -7.04
N CYS A 177 6.03 -8.56 -5.83
CA CYS A 177 6.64 -9.86 -5.58
C CYS A 177 5.92 -10.99 -6.33
N ALA A 178 4.59 -10.92 -6.38
CA ALA A 178 3.76 -11.89 -7.09
C ALA A 178 4.01 -11.85 -8.61
N GLN A 179 4.03 -10.65 -9.21
CA GLN A 179 4.33 -10.45 -10.63
C GLN A 179 5.75 -10.91 -10.96
N ALA A 180 6.74 -10.53 -10.16
CA ALA A 180 8.14 -10.96 -10.32
C ALA A 180 8.30 -12.50 -10.21
N SER A 181 7.41 -13.19 -9.49
CA SER A 181 7.42 -14.64 -9.35
C SER A 181 6.89 -15.41 -10.58
N GLN A 182 6.23 -14.73 -11.54
CA GLN A 182 5.59 -15.39 -12.68
C GLN A 182 6.63 -16.00 -13.65
N GLY A 183 6.92 -17.29 -13.47
CA GLY A 183 7.92 -18.03 -14.25
C GLY A 183 9.34 -17.99 -13.67
N ARG A 184 9.55 -17.34 -12.52
CA ARG A 184 10.78 -17.38 -11.73
C ARG A 184 10.42 -17.61 -10.26
N PRO A 185 10.58 -18.83 -9.71
CA PRO A 185 10.35 -19.04 -8.30
C PRO A 185 11.27 -18.12 -7.49
N LEU A 186 10.69 -17.38 -6.54
CA LEU A 186 11.44 -16.60 -5.56
C LEU A 186 12.36 -17.58 -4.80
N ASP A 187 13.67 -17.33 -4.86
CA ASP A 187 14.63 -18.37 -4.57
C ASP A 187 14.74 -18.69 -3.07
N GLN A 188 14.87 -20.00 -2.80
CA GLN A 188 14.98 -20.63 -1.47
C GLN A 188 13.67 -20.82 -0.67
N THR A 189 12.48 -20.66 -1.26
CA THR A 189 11.20 -20.73 -0.51
C THR A 189 10.21 -21.83 -0.93
N SER A 190 9.48 -22.31 0.08
CA SER A 190 8.55 -23.46 0.10
C SER A 190 7.14 -23.18 -0.36
N LEU A 191 6.56 -22.07 0.10
CA LEU A 191 5.16 -21.70 -0.10
C LEU A 191 4.96 -20.31 0.52
N TYR A 192 4.23 -19.43 -0.15
CA TYR A 192 3.80 -18.15 0.42
C TYR A 192 2.29 -18.17 0.64
N ARG A 193 1.83 -17.54 1.72
CA ARG A 193 0.42 -17.18 1.90
C ARG A 193 0.29 -15.69 2.19
N ALA A 194 -0.55 -14.99 1.45
CA ALA A 194 -0.96 -13.63 1.83
C ALA A 194 -2.25 -13.70 2.64
N GLY A 195 -2.32 -12.92 3.71
CA GLY A 195 -3.54 -12.62 4.44
C GLY A 195 -3.77 -11.11 4.49
N LEU A 196 -4.81 -10.65 3.80
CA LEU A 196 -5.21 -9.25 3.74
C LEU A 196 -6.41 -9.04 4.65
N CYS A 197 -6.29 -8.12 5.61
CA CYS A 197 -7.23 -7.94 6.72
C CYS A 197 -8.02 -6.62 6.60
N ALA A 198 -9.33 -6.67 6.83
CA ALA A 198 -10.08 -5.50 7.29
C ALA A 198 -9.94 -5.39 8.82
N GLY A 199 -9.62 -4.20 9.34
CA GLY A 199 -9.23 -3.97 10.74
C GLY A 199 -10.35 -4.12 11.78
#